data_AF-A0A9J6D338-F1
#
_entry.id   AF-A0A9J6D338-F1
#
_cell.length_a   1.000
_cell.length_b   1.000
_cell.length_c   1.000
_cell.angle_alpha   90.00
_cell.angle_beta   90.00
_cell.angle_gamma   90.00
#
_symmetry.space_group_name_H-M   'P 1'
#
loop_
_entity.id
_entity.type
_entity.pdbx_description
1 polymer ?
#
loop_
_entity_poly.entity_id
_entity_poly.type
_entity_poly.pdbx_seq_one_letter_code
_entity_poly.pdbx_strand_id
1 'polypeptide(L)'
;MAAPNGECSSSGNSGVVVTDVSPNEDETLEGRAAAIRNKLDNTYRQIGFLNQQIRDLRRLYKRAEKYNKHAFCYNILIKRSIASGMKMMYCHYANTQVAELERITTQLEEVRSTASDTSDGDRV
;
A
#
# COMPACT_ATOMS: atom_id res chain seq x y z
N MET A 1 -50.70 1.53 -18.24
CA MET A 1 -50.45 2.00 -16.86
C MET A 1 -49.91 0.84 -16.04
N ALA A 2 -49.14 1.16 -14.99
CA ALA A 2 -48.57 0.30 -13.94
C ALA A 2 -47.18 -0.31 -14.22
N ALA A 3 -46.16 0.40 -13.72
CA ALA A 3 -44.84 -0.11 -13.38
C ALA A 3 -44.86 -0.75 -11.98
N PRO A 4 -43.97 -1.70 -11.66
CA PRO A 4 -43.71 -2.06 -10.27
C PRO A 4 -42.59 -1.17 -9.69
N ASN A 5 -42.95 -0.40 -8.68
CA ASN A 5 -42.03 0.13 -7.68
C ASN A 5 -41.50 -1.03 -6.83
N GLY A 6 -40.21 -1.01 -6.49
CA GLY A 6 -39.58 -2.07 -5.69
C GLY A 6 -38.18 -1.71 -5.23
N GLU A 7 -38.10 -0.64 -4.42
CA GLU A 7 -37.27 -0.50 -3.23
C GLU A 7 -35.77 -0.86 -3.31
N CYS A 8 -34.96 0.20 -3.27
CA CYS A 8 -33.57 0.19 -2.82
C CYS A 8 -33.45 -0.50 -1.45
N SER A 9 -32.82 -1.67 -1.41
CA SER A 9 -32.28 -2.25 -0.19
C SER A 9 -30.78 -1.97 -0.10
N SER A 10 -30.46 -0.87 0.58
CA SER A 10 -29.15 -0.59 1.15
C SER A 10 -28.90 -1.60 2.28
N SER A 11 -28.15 -2.67 2.02
CA SER A 11 -27.73 -3.60 3.07
C SER A 11 -26.26 -3.43 3.41
N GLY A 12 -26.03 -2.84 4.59
CA GLY A 12 -25.01 -3.30 5.52
C GLY A 12 -23.56 -2.95 5.19
N ASN A 13 -23.12 -1.79 5.69
CA ASN A 13 -21.75 -1.64 6.16
C ASN A 13 -21.47 -2.76 7.17
N SER A 14 -20.82 -3.84 6.71
CA SER A 14 -20.44 -4.95 7.55
C SER A 14 -18.97 -4.79 7.96
N GLY A 15 -18.77 -4.48 9.24
CA GLY A 15 -17.55 -4.80 9.97
C GLY A 15 -16.33 -3.98 9.60
N VAL A 16 -16.28 -2.73 10.09
CA VAL A 16 -14.99 -2.21 10.57
C VAL A 16 -14.59 -3.14 11.71
N VAL A 17 -13.74 -4.12 11.41
CA VAL A 17 -13.00 -4.84 12.43
C VAL A 17 -12.07 -3.78 13.03
N VAL A 18 -12.48 -3.26 14.18
CA VAL A 18 -11.58 -2.62 15.12
C VAL A 18 -10.59 -3.72 15.50
N THR A 19 -9.48 -3.79 14.78
CA THR A 19 -8.29 -4.45 15.30
C THR A 19 -7.92 -3.65 16.53
N ASP A 20 -8.20 -4.26 17.66
CA ASP A 20 -7.68 -3.98 18.98
C ASP A 20 -6.23 -3.49 18.83
N VAL A 21 -6.07 -2.17 18.93
CA VAL A 21 -4.76 -1.53 18.92
C VAL A 21 -4.17 -1.84 20.27
N SER A 22 -3.37 -2.90 20.32
CA SER A 22 -2.44 -3.14 21.43
C SER A 22 -1.59 -1.88 21.58
N PRO A 23 -1.72 -1.14 22.69
CA PRO A 23 -0.90 0.04 22.90
C PRO A 23 0.48 -0.43 23.38
N ASN A 24 1.53 0.17 22.78
CA ASN A 24 2.88 0.32 23.33
C ASN A 24 4.05 -0.45 22.69
N GLU A 25 3.92 -1.04 21.49
CA GLU A 25 5.12 -1.40 20.70
C GLU A 25 5.56 -0.26 19.76
N ASP A 26 4.62 0.58 19.31
CA ASP A 26 4.81 1.65 18.31
C ASP A 26 5.53 2.91 18.85
N GLU A 27 5.82 2.97 20.16
CA GLU A 27 6.62 4.06 20.76
C GLU A 27 8.13 3.81 20.63
N THR A 28 8.55 2.56 20.49
CA THR A 28 9.96 2.22 20.30
C THR A 28 10.38 2.43 18.85
N LEU A 29 11.64 2.84 18.62
CA LEU A 29 12.19 2.94 17.26
C LEU A 29 12.12 1.59 16.52
N GLU A 30 12.29 0.47 17.23
CA GLU A 30 12.18 -0.87 16.65
C GLU A 30 10.75 -1.20 16.22
N GLY A 31 9.75 -0.91 17.07
CA GLY A 31 8.34 -1.11 16.73
C GLY A 31 7.89 -0.26 15.54
N ARG A 32 8.34 1.01 15.46
CA ARG A 32 8.10 1.87 14.30
C ARG A 32 8.73 1.31 13.02
N ALA A 33 9.98 0.84 13.11
CA ALA A 33 10.66 0.20 11.98
C ALA A 33 9.90 -1.06 11.50
N ALA A 34 9.42 -1.89 12.43
CA ALA A 34 8.62 -3.06 12.11
C ALA A 34 7.27 -2.68 11.45
N ALA A 35 6.59 -1.66 11.97
CA ALA A 35 5.34 -1.16 11.40
C ALA A 35 5.53 -0.63 9.97
N ILE A 36 6.62 0.10 9.70
CA ILE A 36 6.96 0.60 8.36
C ILE A 36 7.25 -0.56 7.40
N ARG A 37 8.02 -1.58 7.83
CA ARG A 37 8.30 -2.78 7.02
C ARG A 37 7.00 -3.50 6.63
N ASN A 38 6.08 -3.67 7.58
CA ASN A 38 4.77 -4.27 7.29
C ASN A 38 3.94 -3.45 6.28
N LYS A 39 3.97 -2.11 6.39
CA LYS A 39 3.31 -1.22 5.41
C LYS A 39 3.97 -1.30 4.03
N LEU A 40 5.29 -1.41 3.97
CA LEU A 40 6.05 -1.58 2.72
C LEU A 40 5.71 -2.90 2.04
N ASP A 41 5.67 -4.01 2.76
CA ASP A 41 5.30 -5.31 2.20
C ASP A 41 3.91 -5.28 1.57
N ASN A 42 2.94 -4.70 2.27
CA ASN A 42 1.59 -4.51 1.72
C ASN A 42 1.60 -3.61 0.48
N THR A 43 2.39 -2.54 0.50
CA THR A 43 2.54 -1.63 -0.64
C THR A 43 3.12 -2.35 -1.87
N TYR A 44 4.16 -3.16 -1.70
CA TYR A 44 4.75 -3.92 -2.79
C TYR A 44 3.79 -4.97 -3.36
N ARG A 45 2.99 -5.61 -2.51
CA ARG A 45 1.89 -6.50 -2.97
C ARG A 45 0.90 -5.74 -3.84
N GLN A 46 0.48 -4.54 -3.46
CA GLN A 46 -0.41 -3.70 -4.27
C GLN A 46 0.21 -3.29 -5.61
N ILE A 47 1.49 -2.91 -5.61
CA ILE A 47 2.24 -2.62 -6.85
C ILE A 47 2.26 -3.84 -7.77
N GLY A 48 2.54 -5.04 -7.22
CA GLY A 48 2.52 -6.30 -7.96
C GLY A 48 1.15 -6.59 -8.58
N PHE A 49 0.09 -6.43 -7.81
CA PHE A 49 -1.29 -6.59 -8.27
C PHE A 49 -1.65 -5.62 -9.39
N LEU A 50 -1.31 -4.33 -9.24
CA LEU A 50 -1.56 -3.31 -10.28
C LEU A 50 -0.76 -3.58 -11.56
N ASN A 51 0.47 -4.07 -11.45
CA ASN A 51 1.25 -4.50 -12.61
C ASN A 51 0.54 -5.62 -13.37
N GLN A 52 -0.02 -6.60 -12.67
CA GLN A 52 -0.80 -7.67 -13.28
C GLN A 52 -2.04 -7.13 -13.99
N GLN A 53 -2.82 -6.28 -13.33
CA GLN A 53 -4.00 -5.64 -13.94
C GLN A 53 -3.65 -4.86 -15.21
N ILE A 54 -2.57 -4.08 -15.19
CA ILE A 54 -2.11 -3.32 -16.37
C ILE A 54 -1.77 -4.26 -17.52
N ARG A 55 -1.11 -5.41 -17.25
CA ARG A 55 -0.83 -6.43 -18.27
C ARG A 55 -2.11 -6.99 -18.89
N ASP A 56 -3.11 -7.30 -18.06
CA ASP A 56 -4.36 -7.88 -18.54
C ASP A 56 -5.20 -6.86 -19.32
N LEU A 57 -5.25 -5.61 -18.88
CA LEU A 57 -5.87 -4.52 -19.63
C LEU A 57 -5.20 -4.31 -20.99
N ARG A 58 -3.87 -4.41 -21.09
CA ARG A 58 -3.15 -4.36 -22.37
C ARG A 58 -3.55 -5.51 -23.31
N ARG A 59 -3.72 -6.73 -22.79
CA ARG A 59 -4.18 -7.88 -23.57
C ARG A 59 -5.61 -7.70 -24.07
N LEU A 60 -6.51 -7.22 -23.20
CA LEU A 60 -7.89 -6.91 -23.55
C LEU A 60 -7.97 -5.80 -24.60
N TYR A 61 -7.13 -4.76 -24.48
CA TYR A 61 -7.07 -3.68 -25.46
C TYR A 61 -6.72 -4.20 -26.85
N LYS A 62 -5.64 -5.00 -26.98
CA LYS A 62 -5.23 -5.59 -28.26
C LYS A 62 -6.34 -6.45 -28.88
N ARG A 63 -7.09 -7.18 -28.05
CA ARG A 63 -8.25 -7.95 -28.51
C ARG A 63 -9.37 -7.04 -28.98
N ALA A 64 -9.70 -6.00 -28.24
CA ALA A 64 -10.75 -5.03 -28.57
C ALA A 64 -10.48 -4.31 -29.90
N GLU A 65 -9.23 -3.92 -30.11
CA GLU A 65 -8.74 -3.25 -31.32
C GLU A 65 -8.89 -4.16 -32.54
N LYS A 66 -8.53 -5.45 -32.42
CA LYS A 66 -8.73 -6.44 -33.49
C LYS A 66 -10.20 -6.58 -33.94
N TYR A 67 -11.15 -6.36 -33.03
CA TYR A 67 -12.59 -6.46 -33.32
C TYR A 67 -13.26 -5.09 -33.55
N ASN A 68 -12.49 -4.01 -33.75
CA ASN A 68 -12.98 -2.64 -34.00
C ASN A 68 -13.99 -2.12 -32.94
N LYS A 69 -13.83 -2.54 -31.68
CA LYS A 69 -14.74 -2.13 -30.58
C LYS A 69 -14.29 -0.82 -29.93
N HIS A 70 -14.44 0.31 -30.62
CA HIS A 70 -13.88 1.61 -30.19
C HIS A 70 -14.29 2.06 -28.79
N ALA A 71 -15.59 1.97 -28.43
CA ALA A 71 -16.05 2.32 -27.09
C ALA A 71 -15.43 1.43 -26.00
N PHE A 72 -15.22 0.16 -26.30
CA PHE A 72 -14.56 -0.77 -25.38
C PHE A 72 -13.06 -0.47 -25.26
N CYS A 73 -12.39 -0.11 -26.36
CA CYS A 73 -11.01 0.36 -26.35
C CYS A 73 -10.84 1.59 -25.45
N TYR A 74 -11.69 2.61 -25.60
CA TYR A 74 -11.64 3.82 -24.80
C TYR A 74 -11.82 3.53 -23.29
N ASN A 75 -12.79 2.69 -22.95
CA ASN A 75 -12.99 2.24 -21.57
C ASN A 75 -11.76 1.53 -21.00
N ILE A 76 -11.13 0.65 -21.78
CA ILE A 76 -9.90 -0.03 -21.35
C ILE A 76 -8.74 0.97 -21.16
N LEU A 77 -8.62 1.97 -22.03
CA LEU A 77 -7.60 3.01 -21.90
C LEU A 77 -7.77 3.81 -20.59
N ILE A 78 -9.01 4.21 -20.25
CA ILE A 78 -9.31 4.88 -18.98
C ILE A 78 -8.91 3.98 -17.80
N LYS A 79 -9.37 2.73 -17.77
CA LYS A 79 -9.04 1.79 -16.69
C LYS A 79 -7.52 1.59 -16.54
N ARG A 80 -6.81 1.48 -17.68
CA ARG A 80 -5.34 1.36 -17.68
C ARG A 80 -4.66 2.60 -17.15
N SER A 81 -5.17 3.79 -17.49
CA SER A 81 -4.65 5.07 -17.00
C SER A 81 -4.78 5.17 -15.48
N ILE A 82 -5.97 4.87 -14.95
CA ILE A 82 -6.24 4.86 -13.51
C ILE A 82 -5.30 3.88 -12.78
N ALA A 83 -5.22 2.63 -13.23
CA ALA A 83 -4.34 1.64 -12.62
C ALA A 83 -2.85 2.07 -12.64
N SER A 84 -2.42 2.75 -13.72
CA SER A 84 -1.07 3.30 -13.82
C SER A 84 -0.84 4.45 -12.83
N GLY A 85 -1.82 5.36 -12.68
CA GLY A 85 -1.78 6.44 -11.69
C GLY A 85 -1.67 5.92 -10.28
N MET A 86 -2.52 4.97 -9.90
CA MET A 86 -2.48 4.32 -8.59
C MET A 86 -1.13 3.63 -8.34
N LYS A 87 -0.56 2.96 -9.35
CA LYS A 87 0.76 2.33 -9.22
C LYS A 87 1.83 3.37 -8.91
N MET A 88 1.83 4.51 -9.60
CA MET A 88 2.79 5.59 -9.34
C MET A 88 2.64 6.13 -7.91
N MET A 89 1.40 6.28 -7.42
CA MET A 89 1.15 6.70 -6.04
C MET A 89 1.74 5.71 -5.03
N TYR A 90 1.53 4.41 -5.22
CA TYR A 90 2.13 3.39 -4.34
C TYR A 90 3.66 3.35 -4.43
N CYS A 91 4.24 3.51 -5.63
CA CYS A 91 5.70 3.61 -5.77
C CYS A 91 6.26 4.83 -5.03
N HIS A 92 5.59 5.99 -5.13
CA HIS A 92 5.97 7.18 -4.40
C HIS A 92 5.88 6.95 -2.88
N TYR A 93 4.77 6.40 -2.41
CA TYR A 93 4.59 6.05 -1.00
C TYR A 93 5.67 5.10 -0.48
N ALA A 94 5.99 4.05 -1.25
CA ALA A 94 7.06 3.11 -0.90
C ALA A 94 8.40 3.83 -0.74
N ASN A 95 8.76 4.71 -1.66
CA ASN A 95 10.01 5.48 -1.57
C ASN A 95 10.05 6.36 -0.31
N THR A 96 8.94 7.03 0.03
CA THR A 96 8.85 7.82 1.27
C THR A 96 9.01 6.94 2.52
N GLN A 97 8.41 5.76 2.54
CA GLN A 97 8.51 4.84 3.67
C GLN A 97 9.91 4.21 3.80
N VAL A 98 10.58 3.90 2.69
CA VAL A 98 11.97 3.43 2.69
C VAL A 98 12.90 4.49 3.28
N ALA A 99 12.78 5.75 2.85
CA ALA A 99 13.58 6.84 3.39
C ALA A 99 13.37 7.03 4.91
N GLU A 100 12.14 6.88 5.39
CA GLU A 100 11.85 6.94 6.82
C GLU A 100 12.42 5.72 7.59
N LEU A 101 12.35 4.53 6.99
CA LEU A 101 12.94 3.33 7.58
C LEU A 101 14.47 3.45 7.70
N GLU A 102 15.13 4.01 6.69
CA GLU A 102 16.56 4.30 6.71
C GLU A 102 16.90 5.25 7.86
N ARG A 103 16.14 6.35 8.01
CA ARG A 103 16.31 7.31 9.10
C ARG A 103 16.20 6.67 10.48
N ILE A 104 15.19 5.83 10.69
CA ILE A 104 14.99 5.12 11.97
C ILE A 104 16.11 4.10 12.21
N THR A 105 16.58 3.43 11.16
CA THR A 105 17.67 2.45 11.27
C THR A 105 18.97 3.11 11.69
N THR A 106 19.31 4.27 11.11
CA THR A 106 20.47 5.07 11.56
C THR A 106 20.36 5.48 13.02
N GLN A 107 19.18 5.92 13.47
CA GLN A 107 18.96 6.28 14.88
C GLN A 107 19.15 5.09 15.83
N LEU A 108 18.71 3.90 15.43
CA LEU A 108 18.92 2.68 16.22
C LEU A 108 20.41 2.34 16.35
N GLU A 109 21.19 2.51 15.29
CA GLU A 109 22.64 2.28 15.30
C GLU A 109 23.39 3.29 16.19
N GLU A 110 22.98 4.56 16.17
CA GLU A 110 23.52 5.61 17.04
C GLU A 110 23.23 5.33 18.53
N VAL A 111 22.00 4.95 18.85
CA VAL A 111 21.61 4.59 20.23
C VAL A 111 22.38 3.37 20.72
N ARG A 112 22.57 2.35 19.86
CA ARG A 112 23.36 1.17 20.20
C ARG A 112 24.83 1.51 20.46
N SER A 113 25.40 2.43 19.67
CA SER A 113 26.81 2.83 19.81
C SER A 113 27.06 3.58 21.11
N THR A 114 26.19 4.53 21.46
CA THR A 114 26.31 5.31 22.71
C THR A 114 26.11 4.48 23.99
N ALA A 115 25.31 3.40 23.93
CA ALA A 115 25.15 2.47 25.04
C ALA A 115 26.42 1.65 25.33
N SER A 116 27.29 1.42 24.34
CA SER A 116 28.52 0.63 24.51
C SER A 116 29.65 1.42 25.20
N ASP A 117 29.70 2.74 25.01
CA ASP A 117 30.80 3.58 25.50
C ASP A 117 30.68 3.96 26.99
N THR A 118 29.51 3.74 27.60
CA THR A 118 29.25 4.08 29.02
C THR A 118 29.55 2.95 30.00
N SER A 119 29.95 1.77 29.51
CA SER A 119 30.14 0.57 30.33
C SER A 119 31.56 0.35 30.89
N ASP A 120 32.54 1.21 30.55
CA ASP A 120 33.97 0.96 30.84
C ASP A 120 34.57 1.91 31.91
N GLY A 121 33.73 2.42 32.82
CA GLY A 121 34.10 3.48 33.78
C GLY A 121 34.15 3.10 35.26
N ASP A 122 34.16 1.82 35.63
CA ASP A 122 34.20 1.40 37.05
C ASP A 122 35.27 0.33 37.30
N ARG A 123 36.53 0.78 37.40
CA ARG A 123 37.63 0.02 38.00
C ARG A 123 38.43 0.92 38.94
N VAL A 124 38.19 0.68 40.23
CA VAL A 124 38.91 1.18 41.42
C VAL A 124 40.37 0.72 41.39
#